data_AF-A0A075GJ99-F1
#
_entry.id   AF-A0A075GJ99-F1
#
_cell.length_a   1.000
_cell.length_b   1.000
_cell.length_c   1.000
_cell.angle_alpha   90.00
_cell.angle_beta   90.00
_cell.angle_gamma   90.00
#
_symmetry.space_group_name_H-M   'P 1'
#
loop_
_entity.id
_entity.type
_entity.pdbx_description
1 polymer ?
#
loop_
_entity_poly.entity_id
_entity_poly.type
_entity_poly.pdbx_seq_one_letter_code
_entity_poly.pdbx_strand_id
1 'polypeptide(L)'
;MTKQPLFSAMTTDFDADIKNFKEILNELELRTHTKNGYKFSPDAKMAAGWWFFEIYMEQEFARKIIESDLTKKRNVTVSSSILKGS
;
A
#
# COMPACT_ATOMS: atom_id res chain seq x y z
N MET A 1 -4.64 -13.91 -13.77
CA MET A 1 -3.80 -13.80 -12.55
C MET A 1 -4.68 -13.89 -11.32
N THR A 2 -4.39 -14.82 -10.41
CA THR A 2 -5.09 -14.96 -9.13
C THR A 2 -4.61 -13.87 -8.17
N LYS A 3 -5.50 -12.92 -7.83
CA LYS A 3 -5.27 -11.95 -6.77
C LYS A 3 -5.31 -12.70 -5.43
N GLN A 4 -4.17 -12.97 -4.82
CA GLN A 4 -4.09 -13.59 -3.49
C GLN A 4 -4.24 -12.51 -2.40
N PRO A 5 -4.90 -12.82 -1.27
CA PRO A 5 -4.97 -11.88 -0.16
C PRO A 5 -3.55 -11.72 0.40
N LEU A 6 -3.02 -10.49 0.37
CA LEU A 6 -1.70 -10.19 0.89
C LEU A 6 -1.77 -9.65 2.32
N PHE A 7 -2.90 -9.02 2.68
CA PHE A 7 -3.10 -8.44 3.99
C PHE A 7 -4.50 -8.73 4.51
N SER A 8 -4.58 -9.17 5.76
CA SER A 8 -5.81 -9.18 6.56
C SER A 8 -5.70 -8.04 7.58
N ALA A 9 -6.75 -7.25 7.69
CA ALA A 9 -6.80 -6.08 8.55
C ALA A 9 -8.03 -6.13 9.47
N MET A 10 -7.93 -5.44 10.60
CA MET A 10 -9.05 -5.24 11.51
C MET A 10 -9.11 -3.80 12.02
N THR A 11 -10.33 -3.27 12.19
CA THR A 11 -10.57 -1.92 12.73
C THR A 11 -11.86 -1.86 13.54
N THR A 12 -11.94 -0.93 14.49
CA THR A 12 -13.17 -0.56 15.19
C THR A 12 -13.98 0.52 14.46
N ASP A 13 -13.37 1.29 13.55
CA ASP A 13 -14.00 2.37 12.78
C ASP A 13 -13.82 2.14 11.28
N PHE A 14 -14.67 1.27 10.73
CA PHE A 14 -14.53 0.80 9.35
C PHE A 14 -14.74 1.91 8.32
N ASP A 15 -15.69 2.81 8.51
CA ASP A 15 -16.01 3.85 7.54
C ASP A 15 -14.87 4.87 7.42
N ALA A 16 -14.26 5.27 8.54
CA ALA A 16 -13.12 6.17 8.53
C ALA A 16 -11.87 5.48 7.98
N ASP A 17 -11.56 4.28 8.46
CA ASP A 17 -10.31 3.62 8.12
C ASP A 17 -10.31 3.09 6.69
N ILE A 18 -11.43 2.56 6.17
CA ILE A 18 -11.50 2.11 4.78
C ILE A 18 -11.26 3.26 3.81
N LYS A 19 -11.71 4.47 4.17
CA LYS A 19 -11.46 5.69 3.39
C LYS A 19 -9.98 6.04 3.41
N ASN A 20 -9.35 6.04 4.59
CA ASN A 20 -7.92 6.30 4.73
C ASN A 20 -7.08 5.29 3.94
N PHE A 21 -7.39 3.99 4.03
CA PHE A 21 -6.69 2.96 3.25
C PHE A 21 -6.85 3.15 1.74
N LYS A 22 -8.06 3.49 1.26
CA LYS A 22 -8.29 3.81 -0.16
C LYS A 22 -7.44 4.98 -0.62
N GLU A 23 -7.39 6.06 0.16
CA GLU A 23 -6.59 7.25 -0.17
C GLU A 23 -5.11 6.91 -0.29
N ILE A 24 -4.55 6.20 0.70
CA ILE A 24 -3.14 5.79 0.70
C ILE A 24 -2.83 4.87 -0.49
N LEU A 25 -3.66 3.85 -0.73
CA LEU A 25 -3.41 2.89 -1.80
C LEU A 25 -3.58 3.52 -3.20
N ASN A 26 -4.51 4.46 -3.36
CA ASN A 26 -4.64 5.23 -4.60
C ASN A 26 -3.41 6.12 -4.86
N GLU A 27 -2.84 6.73 -3.82
CA GLU A 27 -1.61 7.49 -3.97
C GLU A 27 -0.44 6.60 -4.41
N LEU A 28 -0.36 5.38 -3.87
CA LEU A 28 0.64 4.39 -4.27
C LEU A 28 0.44 3.91 -5.72
N GLU A 29 -0.80 3.74 -6.18
CA GLU A 29 -1.11 3.46 -7.59
C GLU A 29 -0.56 4.56 -8.52
N LEU A 30 -0.79 5.83 -8.16
CA LEU A 30 -0.28 6.98 -8.90
C LEU A 30 1.24 7.01 -8.94
N ARG A 31 1.90 6.81 -7.79
CA ARG A 31 3.37 6.83 -7.66
C ARG A 31 4.05 5.72 -8.45
N THR A 32 3.42 4.54 -8.54
CA THR A 32 3.99 3.36 -9.21
C THR A 32 3.52 3.20 -10.65
N HIS A 33 2.70 4.13 -11.17
CA HIS A 33 2.05 4.03 -12.47
C HIS A 33 1.32 2.69 -12.69
N THR A 34 0.66 2.20 -11.64
CA THR A 34 -0.10 0.94 -11.67
C THR A 34 -1.59 1.25 -11.57
N LYS A 35 -2.43 0.56 -12.35
CA LYS A 35 -3.89 0.70 -12.30
C LYS A 35 -4.50 -0.57 -11.72
N ASN A 36 -5.46 -0.44 -10.81
CA ASN A 36 -6.18 -1.56 -10.19
C ASN A 36 -5.26 -2.59 -9.51
N GLY A 37 -4.15 -2.11 -8.95
CA GLY A 37 -3.13 -2.91 -8.28
C GLY A 37 -3.61 -3.51 -6.97
N TYR A 38 -4.75 -3.05 -6.42
CA TYR A 38 -5.36 -3.61 -5.23
C TYR A 38 -6.89 -3.73 -5.34
N LYS A 39 -7.50 -4.52 -4.46
CA LYS A 39 -8.95 -4.56 -4.22
C LYS A 39 -9.22 -4.90 -2.75
N PHE A 40 -10.28 -4.34 -2.19
CA PHE A 40 -10.81 -4.80 -0.90
C PHE A 40 -11.70 -6.02 -1.08
N SER A 41 -11.76 -6.88 -0.06
CA SER A 41 -12.79 -7.91 0.03
C SER A 41 -14.18 -7.26 0.00
N PRO A 42 -15.13 -7.81 -0.77
CA PRO A 42 -16.52 -7.35 -0.72
C PRO A 42 -17.16 -7.61 0.66
N ASP A 43 -16.68 -8.63 1.38
CA ASP A 43 -17.31 -9.15 2.59
C ASP A 43 -16.50 -8.77 3.84
N ALA A 44 -16.60 -7.52 4.28
CA ALA A 44 -16.13 -7.15 5.62
C ALA A 44 -17.02 -7.82 6.68
N LYS A 45 -16.41 -8.46 7.69
CA LYS A 45 -17.12 -9.19 8.75
C LYS A 45 -17.01 -8.46 10.08
N MET A 46 -18.14 -8.23 10.74
CA MET A 46 -18.16 -7.69 12.10
C MET A 46 -18.14 -8.83 13.13
N ALA A 47 -17.20 -8.80 14.07
CA ALA A 47 -17.18 -9.70 15.23
C ALA A 47 -16.59 -8.98 16.46
N ALA A 48 -17.26 -9.11 17.61
CA ALA A 48 -16.80 -8.54 18.89
C ALA A 48 -16.46 -7.04 18.85
N GLY A 49 -17.16 -6.25 18.03
CA GLY A 49 -16.91 -4.81 17.87
C GLY A 49 -15.78 -4.45 16.90
N TRP A 50 -15.24 -5.44 16.19
CA TRP A 50 -14.20 -5.26 15.17
C TRP A 50 -14.72 -5.66 13.79
N TRP A 51 -14.39 -4.84 12.81
CA TRP A 51 -14.51 -5.15 11.40
C TRP A 51 -13.24 -5.85 10.91
N PHE A 52 -13.40 -7.00 10.28
CA PHE A 52 -12.35 -7.79 9.65
C PHE A 52 -12.54 -7.75 8.14
N PHE A 53 -11.48 -7.45 7.41
CA PHE A 53 -11.53 -7.38 5.95
C PHE A 53 -10.16 -7.74 5.36
N GLU A 54 -10.16 -8.06 4.07
CA GLU A 54 -8.95 -8.41 3.35
C GLU A 54 -8.63 -7.35 2.29
N ILE A 55 -7.34 -7.11 2.10
CA ILE A 55 -6.83 -6.31 1.00
C ILE A 55 -6.03 -7.25 0.10
N TYR A 56 -6.53 -7.44 -1.10
CA TYR A 56 -5.85 -8.17 -2.15
C TYR A 56 -5.01 -7.19 -2.93
N MET A 57 -3.76 -7.56 -3.17
CA MET A 57 -2.82 -6.74 -3.91
C MET A 57 -2.18 -7.59 -5.00
N GLU A 58 -1.88 -6.99 -6.15
CA GLU A 58 -1.11 -7.66 -7.19
C GLU A 58 0.36 -7.69 -6.78
N GLN A 59 1.03 -8.83 -6.98
CA GLN A 59 2.43 -8.99 -6.59
C GLN A 59 3.33 -7.94 -7.27
N GLU A 60 3.04 -7.60 -8.53
CA GLU A 60 3.77 -6.55 -9.26
C GLU A 60 3.56 -5.17 -8.62
N PHE A 61 2.36 -4.87 -8.13
CA PHE A 61 2.09 -3.61 -7.44
C PHE A 61 2.86 -3.53 -6.13
N ALA A 62 2.82 -4.58 -5.30
CA ALA A 62 3.60 -4.67 -4.06
C ALA A 62 5.10 -4.49 -4.32
N ARG A 63 5.62 -5.14 -5.36
CA ARG A 63 7.02 -5.02 -5.78
C ARG A 63 7.38 -3.58 -6.18
N LYS A 64 6.56 -2.93 -7.01
CA LYS A 64 6.79 -1.54 -7.45
C LYS A 64 6.76 -0.54 -6.29
N ILE A 65 5.91 -0.75 -5.28
CA ILE A 65 5.87 0.07 -4.07
C ILE A 65 7.24 0.01 -3.36
N ILE A 66 7.76 -1.21 -3.13
CA ILE A 66 9.05 -1.41 -2.46
C ILE A 66 10.20 -0.82 -3.30
N GLU A 67 10.21 -1.05 -4.61
CA GLU A 67 11.21 -0.50 -5.52
C GLU A 67 11.20 1.04 -5.56
N SER A 68 10.02 1.66 -5.55
CA SER A 68 9.85 3.12 -5.49
C SER A 68 10.47 3.71 -4.21
N ASP A 69 10.28 3.06 -3.07
CA ASP A 69 10.85 3.54 -1.80
C ASP A 69 12.37 3.29 -1.69
N LEU A 70 12.86 2.15 -2.22
CA LEU A 70 14.29 1.85 -2.27
C LEU A 70 15.06 2.79 -3.20
N THR A 71 14.49 3.14 -4.36
CA THR A 71 15.11 4.11 -5.29
C THR A 71 15.17 5.51 -4.68
N LYS A 72 14.15 5.91 -3.92
CA LYS A 72 14.14 7.17 -3.17
C LYS A 72 15.27 7.22 -2.12
N LYS A 73 15.48 6.14 -1.36
CA LYS A 73 16.61 6.06 -0.40
C LYS A 73 17.97 6.14 -1.08
N ARG A 74 18.14 5.51 -2.24
CA ARG A 74 19.41 5.53 -2.98
C ARG A 74 19.78 6.94 -3.44
N ASN A 75 18.81 7.72 -3.91
CA ASN A 75 19.05 9.10 -4.36
C ASN A 75 19.39 10.04 -3.19
N VAL A 76 18.80 9.85 -2.01
CA VAL A 76 19.16 10.63 -0.80
C VAL A 76 20.60 10.35 -0.36
N THR A 77 21.03 9.08 -0.40
CA THR A 77 22.42 8.72 -0.06
C THR A 77 23.42 9.31 -1.07
N VAL A 78 23.12 9.28 -2.36
CA VAL A 78 23.99 9.85 -3.41
C VAL A 78 24.05 11.38 -3.34
N SER A 79 22.93 12.08 -3.10
CA SER A 79 22.96 13.54 -2.92
C SER A 79 23.73 13.97 -1.67
N SER A 80 23.66 13.23 -0.56
CA SER A 80 24.42 13.57 0.66
C SER A 80 25.94 13.37 0.50
N SER A 81 26.39 12.40 -0.30
CA SER A 81 27.82 12.17 -0.54
C SER A 81 28.43 13.17 -1.52
N ILE A 82 27.64 13.70 -2.47
CA ILE A 82 28.09 14.77 -3.37
C ILE A 82 28.24 16.12 -2.63
N LEU A 83 27.37 16.42 -1.67
CA LEU A 83 27.41 17.67 -0.90
C LEU A 83 28.47 17.70 0.23
N LYS A 84 29.01 16.54 0.64
CA LYS A 84 30.06 16.46 1.67
C LYS A 84 31.50 16.46 1.10
N GLY A 85 31.63 16.57 -0.22
CA GLY A 85 32.91 16.56 -0.94
C GLY A 85 33.30 17.90 -1.56
N SER A 86 32.73 19.03 -1.12
CA SER A 86 33.08 20.39 -1.55
C SER A 86 33.59 21.24 -0.39
#